data_AF-A0A945JLX7-F1
#
_entry.id   AF-A0A945JLX7-F1
#
_cell.length_a   1.000
_cell.length_b   1.000
_cell.length_c   1.000
_cell.angle_alpha   90.00
_cell.angle_beta   90.00
_cell.angle_gamma   90.00
#
_symmetry.space_group_name_H-M   'P 1'
#
loop_
_entity.id
_entity.type
_entity.pdbx_description
1 polymer ?
#
loop_
_entity_poly.entity_id
_entity_poly.type
_entity_poly.pdbx_seq_one_letter_code
_entity_poly.pdbx_strand_id
1 'polypeptide(L)' 'MTLTLYSNYLNSAGERVRIALALKQINYDYISVGQIGWEAYEKINPQRLMPALKIGDRIIPQSTAILEYL' A
#
# COMPACT_ATOMS: atom_id res chain seq x y z
N MET A 1 14.98 1.92 6.35
CA MET A 1 14.18 1.96 5.11
C MET A 1 12.72 2.01 5.51
N THR A 2 12.01 3.09 5.22
CA THR A 2 10.60 3.23 5.63
C THR A 2 9.70 2.66 4.55
N LEU A 3 8.88 1.68 4.93
CA LEU A 3 7.80 1.14 4.10
C LEU A 3 6.56 1.99 4.30
N THR A 4 5.87 2.33 3.22
CA THR A 4 4.60 3.07 3.32
C THR A 4 3.52 2.34 2.53
N LEU A 5 2.44 1.95 3.21
CA LEU A 5 1.28 1.34 2.59
C LEU A 5 0.19 2.38 2.36
N TYR A 6 -0.13 2.63 1.09
CA TYR A 6 -1.26 3.46 0.69
C TYR A 6 -2.49 2.57 0.46
N SER A 7 -3.53 2.76 1.26
CA SER A 7 -4.78 1.99 1.16
C SER A 7 -5.94 2.72 1.84
N ASN A 8 -7.11 2.08 1.93
CA ASN A 8 -8.17 2.42 2.87
C ASN A 8 -8.47 1.20 3.76
N TYR A 9 -9.00 1.41 4.97
CA TYR A 9 -9.28 0.34 5.95
C TYR A 9 -10.37 -0.62 5.45
N LEU A 10 -11.25 -0.15 4.57
CA LEU A 10 -12.31 -0.92 3.90
C LEU A 10 -11.84 -1.68 2.65
N ASN A 11 -10.60 -1.49 2.20
CA ASN A 11 -10.10 -2.16 1.00
C ASN A 11 -9.63 -3.59 1.34
N SER A 12 -10.30 -4.61 0.79
CA SER A 12 -9.98 -6.03 1.04
C SER A 12 -8.61 -6.46 0.48
N ALA A 13 -8.15 -5.87 -0.63
CA ALA A 13 -6.81 -6.12 -1.16
C ALA A 13 -5.71 -5.54 -0.26
N GLY A 14 -5.96 -4.37 0.33
CA GLY A 14 -5.11 -3.73 1.33
C GLY A 14 -5.14 -4.46 2.68
N GLU A 15 -6.28 -5.03 3.07
CA GLU A 15 -6.39 -5.91 4.24
C GLU A 15 -5.48 -7.13 4.12
N ARG A 16 -5.48 -7.83 2.98
CA ARG A 16 -4.55 -8.96 2.74
C ARG A 16 -3.08 -8.56 2.91
N VAL A 17 -2.70 -7.39 2.40
CA VAL A 17 -1.33 -6.87 2.55
C VAL A 17 -1.02 -6.51 4.01
N ARG A 18 -1.95 -5.87 4.73
CA ARG A 18 -1.80 -5.57 6.17
C ARG A 18 -1.62 -6.84 7.01
N ILE A 19 -2.38 -7.89 6.70
CA ILE A 19 -2.25 -9.20 7.36
C ILE A 19 -0.86 -9.79 7.09
N ALA A 20 -0.39 -9.81 5.84
CA ALA A 20 0.92 -10.35 5.50
C ALA A 20 2.07 -9.60 6.20
N LEU A 21 2.00 -8.26 6.24
CA LEU A 21 2.96 -7.42 6.95
C LEU A 21 2.97 -7.71 8.46
N ALA A 22 1.79 -7.86 9.08
CA ALA A 22 1.65 -8.19 10.49
C ALA A 22 2.21 -9.58 10.82
N LEU A 23 1.88 -10.60 10.00
CA LEU A 23 2.39 -11.96 10.15
C LEU A 23 3.92 -12.03 10.05
N LYS A 24 4.52 -11.20 9.20
CA LYS A 24 5.98 -11.09 9.02
C LYS A 24 6.64 -10.10 9.99
N GLN A 25 5.88 -9.47 10.88
CA GLN A 25 6.36 -8.44 11.83
C GLN A 25 7.09 -7.27 11.14
N ILE A 26 6.66 -6.90 9.94
CA ILE A 26 7.25 -5.81 9.17
C ILE A 26 6.53 -4.51 9.53
N ASN A 27 7.26 -3.55 10.10
CA ASN A 27 6.75 -2.22 10.39
C ASN A 27 6.59 -1.40 9.10
N TYR A 28 5.51 -0.63 9.04
CA TYR A 28 5.20 0.25 7.90
C TYR A 28 4.37 1.46 8.36
N ASP A 29 4.50 2.56 7.63
CA ASP A 29 3.61 3.71 7.74
C ASP A 29 2.33 3.45 6.94
N TYR A 30 1.17 3.68 7.55
CA TYR A 30 -0.10 3.56 6.85
C TYR A 30 -0.61 4.95 6.44
N ILE A 31 -0.84 5.16 5.14
CA ILE A 31 -1.43 6.39 4.63
C ILE A 31 -2.78 6.07 4.00
N SER A 32 -3.83 6.67 4.55
CA SER A 32 -5.18 6.52 4.01
C SER A 32 -5.32 7.29 2.70
N VAL A 33 -5.71 6.64 1.61
CA VAL A 33 -6.05 7.30 0.34
C VAL A 33 -7.23 8.27 0.53
N GLY A 34 -8.16 7.96 1.45
CA GLY A 34 -9.24 8.87 1.81
C GLY A 34 -8.76 10.16 2.49
N GLN A 35 -7.59 10.13 3.14
CA GLN A 35 -6.99 11.29 3.80
C GLN A 35 -6.20 12.18 2.83
N ILE A 36 -5.41 11.59 1.93
CA ILE A 36 -4.62 12.35 0.95
C ILE A 36 -5.42 12.74 -0.30
N GLY A 37 -6.56 12.09 -0.54
CA GLY A 37 -7.39 12.31 -1.72
C GLY A 37 -6.91 11.57 -2.96
N TRP A 38 -7.84 11.32 -3.89
CA TRP A 38 -7.57 10.54 -5.11
C TRP A 38 -6.61 11.23 -6.07
N GLU A 39 -6.64 12.57 -6.17
CA GLU A 39 -5.74 13.32 -7.05
C GLU A 39 -4.28 13.20 -6.59
N ALA A 40 -4.03 13.28 -5.28
CA ALA A 40 -2.69 13.06 -4.74
C ALA A 40 -2.27 11.60 -4.89
N TYR A 41 -3.18 10.65 -4.68
CA TYR A 41 -2.90 9.24 -4.83
C TYR A 41 -2.62 8.82 -6.27
N GLU A 42 -3.25 9.45 -7.27
CA GLU A 42 -3.01 9.18 -8.69
C GLU A 42 -1.55 9.46 -9.10
N LYS A 43 -0.87 10.40 -8.42
CA LYS A 43 0.57 10.66 -8.61
C LYS A 43 1.45 9.54 -8.05
N ILE A 44 0.93 8.71 -7.15
CA ILE A 44 1.63 7.55 -6.55
C ILE A 44 1.32 6.28 -7.36
N ASN A 45 0.04 6.03 -7.62
CA ASN A 45 -0.42 4.92 -8.46
C ASN A 45 -1.39 5.45 -9.55
N PRO A 46 -0.89 5.69 -10.78
CA PRO A 46 -1.70 6.17 -11.91
C PRO A 46 -2.85 5.23 -12.30
N GLN A 47 -2.82 3.95 -11.89
CA GLN A 47 -3.93 3.03 -12.12
C GLN A 47 -5.15 3.32 -11.23
N ARG A 48 -5.00 4.18 -10.21
CA ARG A 48 -6.04 4.50 -9.22
C ARG A 48 -6.65 3.26 -8.56
N LEU A 49 -5.81 2.26 -8.33
CA LEU A 49 -6.15 1.06 -7.58
C LEU A 49 -5.43 1.05 -6.24
N MET A 50 -6.07 0.49 -5.23
CA MET A 50 -5.47 0.27 -3.90
C MET A 50 -5.32 -1.22 -3.65
N PRO A 51 -4.29 -1.67 -2.91
CA PRO A 51 -3.25 -0.88 -2.26
C PRO A 51 -2.03 -0.60 -3.18
N ALA A 52 -1.16 0.33 -2.75
CA ALA A 52 0.20 0.46 -3.26
C ALA A 52 1.21 0.47 -2.10
N LEU A 53 2.32 -0.26 -2.23
CA LEU A 53 3.41 -0.29 -1.25
C LEU A 53 4.61 0.51 -1.79
N LYS A 54 5.07 1.49 -1.02
CA LYS A 54 6.31 2.23 -1.28
C LYS A 54 7.46 1.63 -0.47
N ILE A 55 8.59 1.42 -1.15
CA ILE A 55 9.83 0.87 -0.59
C ILE A 55 10.97 1.79 -1.05
N GLY A 56 11.38 2.74 -0.20
CA GLY A 56 12.29 3.81 -0.63
C GLY A 56 11.67 4.59 -1.79
N ASP A 57 12.32 4.63 -2.95
CA ASP A 57 11.82 5.33 -4.16
C ASP A 57 10.96 4.44 -5.08
N ARG A 58 10.80 3.15 -4.76
CA ARG A 58 10.03 2.21 -5.58
C ARG A 58 8.58 2.11 -5.11
N ILE A 59 7.66 1.96 -6.07
CA ILE A 59 6.24 1.70 -5.83
C ILE A 59 5.86 0.35 -6.43
N ILE A 60 5.17 -0.48 -5.64
CA ILE A 60 4.51 -1.72 -6.10
C ILE A 60 2.99 -1.48 -6.00
N PRO A 61 2.26 -1.30 -7.12
CA PRO A 61 0.88 -0.81 -7.13
C PRO A 61 -0.22 -1.88 -7.12
N GLN A 62 0.13 -3.16 -6.90
CA GLN A 62 -0.79 -4.29 -7.03
C GLN A 62 -0.67 -5.24 -5.84
N SER A 63 -1.79 -5.62 -5.22
CA SER A 63 -1.75 -6.43 -3.99
C SER A 63 -1.06 -7.78 -4.15
N THR A 64 -1.26 -8.46 -5.28
CA THR A 64 -0.62 -9.77 -5.52
C THR A 64 0.89 -9.62 -5.69
N ALA A 65 1.34 -8.61 -6.44
CA ALA A 65 2.77 -8.30 -6.58
C ALA A 65 3.41 -7.89 -5.25
N ILE A 66 2.69 -7.16 -4.40
CA ILE A 66 3.14 -6.83 -3.04
C ILE A 66 3.34 -8.12 -2.23
N LEU A 67 2.36 -9.04 -2.26
CA LEU A 67 2.43 -10.30 -1.51
C LEU A 67 3.55 -11.22 -2.00
N GLU A 68 3.83 -11.27 -3.31
CA GLU A 68 4.96 -12.03 -3.87
C GLU A 68 6.32 -11.42 -3.49
N TYR A 69 6.37 -10.09 -3.34
CA TYR A 69 7.59 -9.39 -2.92
C TYR A 69 7.91 -9.56 -1.43
N LEU A 70 6.88 -9.59 -0.58
CA LEU A 70 7.00 -9.66 0.89
C LEU A 70 7.34 -11.07 1.39
#